data_AF-A0A4V2AW51-F1
#
_entry.id   AF-A0A4V2AW51-F1
#
_cell.length_a   1.000
_cell.length_b   1.000
_cell.length_c   1.000
_cell.angle_alpha   90.00
_cell.angle_beta   90.00
_cell.angle_gamma   90.00
#
_symmetry.space_group_name_H-M   'P 1'
#
loop_
_entity.id
_entity.type
_entity.pdbx_description
1 polymer ?
#
loop_
_entity_poly.entity_id
_entity_poly.type
_entity_poly.pdbx_seq_one_letter_code
_entity_poly.pdbx_strand_id
1 'polypeptide(L)'
;MTKLTNALMSVAIAGLSTLAVAKDVATVNGKGITEEEYKKAVDQLGPQAEMVKTKPEVRVQFLDHMIERTLLAEQAKGAKVEDGDRYKALVETAKRDIMAQLYLEKYIAEQTTEPKLKEYFEKNKAKFQEKEVKAVHILFEEKQKAEAEKVLKEILAKNNFEAMEKKYATDPNGSKGGDLNWFKAGRMVPEFEKAAFGTEKGKVYP
;
A
#
# COMPACT_ATOMS: atom_id res chain seq x y z
N MET A 1 38.86 -14.68 -3.05
CA MET A 1 37.80 -14.65 -4.09
C MET A 1 38.28 -14.01 -5.40
N THR A 2 39.59 -14.00 -5.67
CA THR A 2 40.24 -13.29 -6.79
C THR A 2 40.70 -14.23 -7.92
N LYS A 3 40.25 -15.50 -7.94
CA LYS A 3 40.72 -16.52 -8.91
C LYS A 3 39.67 -16.94 -9.95
N LEU A 4 38.50 -16.32 -9.99
CA LEU A 4 37.46 -16.59 -11.00
C LEU A 4 37.39 -15.54 -12.12
N THR A 5 38.24 -14.52 -12.09
CA THR A 5 38.21 -13.37 -13.02
C THR A 5 38.91 -13.60 -14.36
N ASN A 6 39.42 -14.81 -14.65
CA ASN A 6 40.15 -15.10 -15.89
C ASN A 6 39.36 -15.98 -16.89
N ALA A 7 38.04 -15.87 -16.92
CA ALA A 7 37.27 -16.29 -18.08
C ALA A 7 37.07 -15.07 -18.99
N LEU A 8 37.62 -15.12 -20.21
CA LEU A 8 37.56 -14.04 -21.20
C LEU A 8 36.14 -13.48 -21.33
N MET A 9 35.93 -12.27 -20.83
CA MET A 9 34.71 -11.50 -21.04
C MET A 9 34.83 -10.81 -22.41
N SER A 10 34.52 -11.53 -23.48
CA SER A 10 34.37 -10.95 -24.81
C SER A 10 32.92 -10.51 -25.00
N VAL A 11 32.65 -9.22 -24.79
CA VAL A 11 31.39 -8.56 -25.19
C VAL A 11 31.45 -8.34 -26.70
N ALA A 12 30.78 -9.20 -27.48
CA ALA A 12 30.64 -9.02 -28.92
C ALA A 12 29.26 -8.41 -29.24
N ILE A 13 29.25 -7.15 -29.69
CA ILE A 13 28.06 -6.53 -30.29
C ILE A 13 27.98 -7.02 -31.74
N ALA A 14 27.20 -8.09 -31.99
CA ALA A 14 27.06 -8.64 -33.34
C ALA A 14 26.08 -7.80 -34.18
N GLY A 15 26.57 -7.30 -35.31
CA GLY A 15 25.77 -6.73 -36.41
C GLY A 15 25.00 -7.81 -37.19
N LEU A 16 23.93 -7.36 -37.86
CA LEU A 16 22.90 -8.14 -38.56
C LEU A 16 23.41 -9.35 -39.39
N SER A 17 22.80 -10.51 -39.19
CA SER A 17 22.47 -11.46 -40.27
C SER A 17 21.31 -12.38 -39.86
N THR A 18 20.54 -12.82 -40.84
CA THR A 18 19.14 -13.23 -40.76
C THR A 18 18.94 -14.74 -40.51
N LEU A 19 18.35 -15.07 -39.37
CA LEU A 19 17.42 -16.17 -39.10
C LEU A 19 16.75 -15.80 -37.77
N ALA A 20 15.43 -15.92 -37.65
CA ALA A 20 14.67 -15.51 -36.46
C ALA A 20 14.97 -16.43 -35.26
N VAL A 21 16.15 -16.27 -34.69
CA VAL A 21 16.51 -16.67 -33.33
C VAL A 21 16.25 -15.44 -32.47
N ALA A 22 15.66 -15.61 -31.29
CA ALA A 22 15.42 -14.51 -30.36
C ALA A 22 16.70 -13.66 -30.25
N LYS A 23 16.56 -12.34 -30.38
CA LYS A 23 17.72 -11.44 -30.33
C LYS A 23 18.27 -11.47 -28.90
N ASP A 24 19.40 -12.11 -28.72
CA ASP A 24 20.07 -12.16 -27.43
C ASP A 24 20.51 -10.75 -27.03
N VAL A 25 20.23 -10.36 -25.79
CA VAL A 25 20.70 -9.09 -25.22
C VAL A 25 22.13 -9.19 -24.72
N ALA A 26 22.61 -10.40 -24.45
CA ALA A 26 23.99 -10.73 -24.14
C ALA A 26 24.26 -12.22 -24.46
N THR A 27 25.52 -12.60 -24.67
CA THR A 27 25.92 -14.00 -24.84
C THR A 27 27.00 -14.38 -23.85
N VAL A 28 26.89 -15.60 -23.33
CA VAL A 28 27.75 -16.16 -22.28
C VAL A 28 28.17 -17.55 -22.72
N ASN A 29 29.45 -17.78 -23.01
CA ASN A 29 29.97 -19.08 -23.50
C ASN A 29 29.16 -19.69 -24.67
N GLY A 30 28.64 -18.85 -25.58
CA GLY A 30 27.82 -19.29 -26.72
C GLY A 30 26.33 -19.52 -26.40
N LYS A 31 25.89 -19.29 -25.16
CA LYS A 31 24.49 -19.31 -24.74
C LYS A 31 23.97 -17.89 -24.55
N GLY A 32 22.88 -17.56 -25.23
CA GLY A 32 22.22 -16.26 -25.14
C GLY A 32 21.47 -16.04 -23.84
N ILE A 33 21.50 -14.81 -23.33
CA ILE A 33 20.45 -14.24 -22.49
C ILE A 33 19.47 -13.58 -23.44
N THR A 34 18.26 -14.12 -23.51
CA THR A 34 17.25 -13.63 -24.45
C THR A 34 16.64 -12.31 -23.98
N GLU A 35 16.12 -11.53 -24.93
CA GLU A 35 15.36 -10.30 -24.62
C GLU A 35 14.14 -10.58 -23.71
N GLU A 36 13.50 -11.74 -23.86
CA GLU A 36 12.37 -12.15 -23.03
C GLU A 36 12.78 -12.42 -21.58
N GLU A 37 13.89 -13.15 -21.35
CA GLU A 37 14.44 -13.41 -20.02
C GLU A 37 14.85 -12.11 -19.33
N TYR A 38 15.50 -11.21 -20.07
CA TYR A 38 15.85 -9.87 -19.58
C TYR A 38 14.61 -9.08 -19.19
N LYS A 39 13.60 -9.02 -20.06
CA LYS A 39 12.35 -8.31 -19.76
C LYS A 39 11.66 -8.86 -18.51
N LYS A 40 11.55 -10.19 -18.38
CA LYS A 40 10.97 -10.83 -17.20
C LYS A 40 11.76 -10.50 -15.93
N ALA A 41 13.10 -10.53 -15.99
CA ALA A 41 13.94 -10.21 -14.85
C ALA A 41 13.80 -8.73 -14.43
N VAL A 42 13.68 -7.82 -15.39
CA VAL A 42 13.41 -6.39 -15.11
C VAL A 42 12.02 -6.20 -14.51
N ASP A 43 11.00 -6.87 -15.04
CA ASP A 43 9.62 -6.75 -14.55
C ASP A 43 9.48 -7.26 -13.09
N GLN A 44 10.31 -8.22 -12.67
CA GLN A 44 10.37 -8.72 -11.29
C GLN A 44 10.97 -7.72 -10.27
N LEU A 45 11.63 -6.66 -10.73
CA LEU A 45 12.21 -5.65 -9.84
C LEU A 45 11.17 -4.68 -9.26
N GLY A 46 9.91 -4.72 -9.72
CA GLY A 46 8.87 -3.81 -9.23
C GLY A 46 9.27 -2.33 -9.42
N PRO A 47 9.18 -1.46 -8.38
CA PRO A 47 9.51 -0.04 -8.51
C PRO A 47 10.94 0.26 -9.02
N GLN A 48 11.90 -0.63 -8.79
CA GLN A 48 13.29 -0.45 -9.25
C GLN A 48 13.46 -0.68 -10.76
N ALA A 49 12.47 -1.28 -11.44
CA ALA A 49 12.53 -1.55 -12.88
C ALA A 49 12.73 -0.28 -13.72
N GLU A 50 12.20 0.86 -13.27
CA GLU A 50 12.26 2.11 -14.02
C GLU A 50 13.70 2.65 -14.12
N MET A 51 14.51 2.48 -13.07
CA MET A 51 15.92 2.86 -13.10
C MET A 51 16.70 2.02 -14.12
N VAL A 52 16.43 0.72 -14.20
CA VAL A 52 17.06 -0.19 -15.18
C VAL A 52 16.64 0.16 -16.62
N LYS A 53 15.38 0.56 -16.82
CA LYS A 53 14.85 0.94 -18.13
C LYS A 53 15.44 2.27 -18.63
N THR A 54 15.55 3.26 -17.75
CA THR A 54 15.87 4.65 -18.13
C THR A 54 17.34 5.01 -18.04
N LYS A 55 18.14 4.32 -17.22
CA LYS A 55 19.57 4.62 -17.02
C LYS A 55 20.49 3.58 -17.66
N PRO A 56 21.25 3.92 -18.72
CA PRO A 56 22.12 2.98 -19.41
C PRO A 56 23.15 2.28 -18.51
N GLU A 57 23.72 3.00 -17.55
CA GLU A 57 24.70 2.47 -16.60
C GLU A 57 24.11 1.42 -15.65
N VAL A 58 22.88 1.65 -15.17
CA VAL A 58 22.16 0.70 -14.31
C VAL A 58 21.73 -0.54 -15.12
N ARG A 59 21.36 -0.33 -16.39
CA ARG A 59 21.07 -1.42 -17.33
C ARG A 59 22.26 -2.36 -17.51
N VAL A 60 23.45 -1.80 -17.74
CA VAL A 60 24.69 -2.59 -17.92
C VAL A 60 25.01 -3.37 -16.65
N GLN A 61 24.97 -2.73 -15.48
CA GLN A 61 25.20 -3.41 -14.19
C GLN A 61 24.21 -4.57 -13.96
N PHE A 62 22.94 -4.37 -14.32
CA PHE A 62 21.93 -5.42 -14.20
C PHE A 62 22.20 -6.59 -15.15
N LEU A 63 22.58 -6.31 -16.40
CA LEU A 63 22.99 -7.33 -17.37
C LEU A 63 24.24 -8.09 -16.92
N ASP A 64 25.25 -7.40 -16.40
CA ASP A 64 26.46 -8.03 -15.86
C ASP A 64 26.11 -9.00 -14.73
N HIS A 65 25.23 -8.60 -13.81
CA HIS A 65 24.78 -9.47 -12.74
C HIS A 65 24.02 -10.71 -13.26
N MET A 66 23.20 -10.56 -14.32
CA MET A 66 22.52 -11.69 -14.96
C MET A 66 23.53 -12.65 -15.61
N ILE A 67 24.56 -12.11 -16.28
CA ILE A 67 25.64 -12.89 -16.90
C ILE A 67 26.40 -13.68 -15.84
N GLU A 68 26.83 -13.03 -14.75
CA GLU A 68 27.53 -13.68 -13.64
C GLU A 68 26.73 -14.82 -13.03
N ARG A 69 25.43 -14.62 -12.77
CA ARG A 69 24.56 -15.66 -12.23
C ARG A 69 24.42 -16.84 -13.19
N THR A 70 24.34 -16.57 -14.49
CA THR A 70 24.26 -17.62 -15.53
C THR A 70 25.54 -18.45 -15.55
N LEU A 71 26.71 -17.81 -15.53
CA LEU A 71 28.01 -18.48 -15.46
C LEU A 71 28.14 -19.35 -14.21
N LEU A 72 27.77 -18.82 -13.04
CA LEU A 72 27.82 -19.56 -11.79
C LEU A 72 26.86 -20.76 -11.81
N ALA A 73 25.66 -20.60 -12.38
CA ALA A 73 24.70 -21.69 -12.51
C ALA A 73 25.21 -22.80 -13.46
N GLU A 74 25.90 -22.44 -14.55
CA GLU A 74 26.55 -23.41 -15.43
C GLU A 74 27.66 -24.19 -14.73
N GLN A 75 28.53 -23.48 -13.98
CA GLN A 75 29.57 -24.13 -13.18
C GLN A 75 28.97 -25.05 -12.11
N ALA A 76 27.86 -24.65 -11.49
CA ALA A 76 27.16 -25.45 -10.47
C ALA A 76 26.62 -26.78 -11.04
N LYS A 77 26.20 -26.81 -12.32
CA LYS A 77 25.81 -28.05 -13.00
C LYS A 77 26.99 -29.00 -13.15
N GLY A 78 28.14 -28.50 -13.61
CA GLY A 78 29.37 -29.29 -13.70
C GLY A 78 29.83 -29.84 -12.34
N ALA A 79 29.61 -29.07 -11.28
CA ALA A 79 29.88 -29.47 -9.89
C ALA A 79 28.78 -30.34 -9.26
N LYS A 80 27.73 -30.70 -10.01
CA LYS A 80 26.59 -31.54 -9.56
C LYS A 80 25.92 -31.02 -8.28
N VAL A 81 25.83 -29.70 -8.13
CA VAL A 81 25.18 -29.07 -6.95
C VAL A 81 23.74 -29.55 -6.79
N GLU A 82 23.06 -29.88 -7.90
CA GLU A 82 21.69 -30.38 -7.91
C GLU A 82 21.48 -31.76 -7.28
N ASP A 83 22.54 -32.57 -7.18
CA ASP A 83 22.48 -33.90 -6.55
C ASP A 83 22.41 -33.82 -5.02
N GLY A 84 22.85 -32.69 -4.44
CA GLY A 84 22.94 -32.51 -3.00
C GLY A 84 21.58 -32.32 -2.30
N ASP A 85 21.45 -32.91 -1.11
CA ASP A 85 20.21 -32.85 -0.31
C ASP A 85 19.76 -31.42 0.00
N ARG A 86 20.71 -30.50 0.21
CA ARG A 86 20.42 -29.08 0.42
C ARG A 86 19.73 -28.45 -0.78
N TYR A 87 20.18 -28.73 -2.01
CA TYR A 87 19.55 -28.20 -3.21
C TYR A 87 18.11 -28.74 -3.34
N LYS A 88 17.94 -30.06 -3.22
CA LYS A 88 16.63 -30.72 -3.28
C LYS A 88 15.65 -30.14 -2.25
N ALA A 89 16.08 -29.97 -1.00
CA ALA A 89 15.26 -29.39 0.06
C ALA A 89 14.85 -27.93 -0.21
N LEU A 90 15.77 -27.11 -0.73
CA LEU A 90 15.48 -25.73 -1.10
C LEU A 90 14.50 -25.65 -2.28
N VAL A 91 14.68 -26.50 -3.29
CA VAL A 91 13.76 -26.57 -4.43
C VAL A 91 12.37 -27.01 -4.02
N GLU A 92 12.22 -28.02 -3.16
CA GLU A 92 10.91 -28.47 -2.70
C GLU A 92 10.20 -27.42 -1.83
N THR A 93 10.95 -26.71 -0.98
CA THR A 93 10.42 -25.54 -0.25
C THR A 93 9.95 -24.46 -1.22
N ALA A 94 10.80 -24.06 -2.17
CA ALA A 94 10.47 -23.02 -3.14
C ALA A 94 9.25 -23.39 -4.00
N LYS A 95 9.13 -24.65 -4.44
CA LYS A 95 7.95 -25.15 -5.16
C LYS A 95 6.69 -24.98 -4.33
N ARG A 96 6.71 -25.36 -3.05
CA ARG A 96 5.56 -25.23 -2.14
C ARG A 96 5.12 -23.78 -2.02
N ASP A 97 6.07 -22.88 -1.79
CA ASP A 97 5.79 -21.46 -1.59
C ASP A 97 5.23 -20.81 -2.85
N ILE A 98 5.81 -21.11 -4.01
CA ILE A 98 5.31 -20.64 -5.31
C ILE A 98 3.90 -21.17 -5.58
N MET A 99 3.63 -22.46 -5.31
CA MET A 99 2.30 -23.02 -5.47
C MET A 99 1.27 -22.34 -4.56
N ALA A 100 1.62 -22.09 -3.31
CA ALA A 100 0.75 -21.39 -2.37
C ALA A 100 0.45 -19.95 -2.83
N GLN A 101 1.47 -19.23 -3.30
CA GLN A 101 1.32 -17.88 -3.83
C GLN A 101 0.40 -17.84 -5.05
N LEU A 102 0.63 -18.70 -6.04
CA LEU A 102 -0.17 -18.73 -7.27
C LEU A 102 -1.62 -19.16 -6.99
N TYR A 103 -1.82 -20.08 -6.04
CA TYR A 103 -3.17 -20.46 -5.62
C TYR A 103 -3.90 -19.31 -4.91
N LEU A 104 -3.21 -18.59 -4.03
CA LEU A 104 -3.78 -17.42 -3.35
C LEU A 104 -4.15 -16.32 -4.34
N GLU A 105 -3.29 -16.02 -5.30
CA GLU A 105 -3.58 -15.05 -6.38
C GLU A 105 -4.84 -15.43 -7.14
N LYS A 106 -4.92 -16.69 -7.60
CA LYS A 106 -6.11 -17.22 -8.27
C LYS A 106 -7.35 -17.13 -7.38
N TYR A 107 -7.24 -17.55 -6.13
CA TYR A 107 -8.35 -17.54 -5.18
C TYR A 107 -8.85 -16.11 -4.95
N ILE A 108 -7.96 -15.14 -4.73
CA ILE A 108 -8.32 -13.73 -4.58
C ILE A 108 -9.05 -13.24 -5.82
N ALA A 109 -8.48 -13.46 -7.01
CA ALA A 109 -9.09 -13.03 -8.28
C ALA A 109 -10.50 -13.61 -8.46
N GLU A 110 -10.72 -14.87 -8.08
CA GLU A 110 -12.02 -15.53 -8.10
C GLU A 110 -13.00 -14.99 -7.05
N GLN A 111 -12.52 -14.50 -5.90
CA GLN A 111 -13.36 -13.94 -4.83
C GLN A 111 -13.64 -12.44 -5.00
N THR A 112 -12.78 -11.69 -5.68
CA THR A 112 -12.89 -10.24 -5.87
C THR A 112 -13.55 -9.86 -7.21
N THR A 113 -14.45 -10.71 -7.71
CA THR A 113 -15.26 -10.38 -8.89
C THR A 113 -16.31 -9.32 -8.55
N GLU A 114 -16.67 -8.48 -9.51
CA GLU A 114 -17.64 -7.40 -9.28
C GLU A 114 -18.98 -7.88 -8.68
N PRO A 115 -19.56 -9.03 -9.10
CA PRO A 115 -20.76 -9.57 -8.44
C PRO A 115 -20.55 -9.92 -6.97
N LYS A 116 -19.43 -10.56 -6.62
CA LYS A 116 -19.11 -10.94 -5.23
C LYS A 116 -18.81 -9.74 -4.35
N LEU A 117 -18.10 -8.76 -4.90
CA LEU A 117 -17.83 -7.50 -4.22
C LEU A 117 -19.13 -6.74 -3.95
N LYS A 118 -20.03 -6.67 -4.94
CA LYS A 118 -21.35 -6.06 -4.77
C LYS A 118 -22.18 -6.80 -3.73
N GLU A 119 -22.23 -8.12 -3.77
CA GLU A 119 -22.93 -8.93 -2.78
C GLU A 119 -22.38 -8.71 -1.37
N TYR A 120 -21.05 -8.71 -1.22
CA TYR A 120 -20.39 -8.43 0.05
C TYR A 120 -20.72 -7.03 0.55
N PHE A 121 -20.63 -6.01 -0.31
CA PHE A 121 -20.99 -4.63 0.03
C PHE A 121 -22.45 -4.54 0.50
N GLU A 122 -23.39 -5.09 -0.25
CA GLU A 122 -24.82 -5.08 0.06
C GLU A 122 -25.10 -5.75 1.41
N LYS A 123 -24.52 -6.93 1.66
CA LYS A 123 -24.65 -7.66 2.94
C LYS A 123 -24.02 -6.91 4.12
N ASN A 124 -23.03 -6.08 3.87
CA ASN A 124 -22.27 -5.37 4.89
C ASN A 124 -22.51 -3.85 4.87
N LYS A 125 -23.58 -3.37 4.21
CA LYS A 125 -23.88 -1.94 4.05
C LYS A 125 -23.77 -1.14 5.35
N ALA A 126 -24.22 -1.71 6.46
CA ALA A 126 -24.12 -1.07 7.79
C ALA A 126 -22.68 -0.74 8.22
N LYS A 127 -21.68 -1.53 7.82
CA LYS A 127 -20.26 -1.26 8.08
C LYS A 127 -19.70 -0.10 7.24
N PHE A 128 -20.38 0.21 6.14
CA PHE A 128 -20.00 1.28 5.22
C PHE A 128 -20.89 2.52 5.34
N GLN A 129 -21.94 2.46 6.15
CA GLN A 129 -22.73 3.63 6.56
C GLN A 129 -22.08 4.27 7.77
N GLU A 130 -20.98 4.99 7.56
CA GLU A 130 -20.44 5.86 8.58
C GLU A 130 -21.30 7.11 8.65
N LYS A 131 -22.08 7.25 9.74
CA LYS A 131 -22.71 8.53 10.04
C LYS A 131 -21.60 9.46 10.54
N GLU A 132 -21.47 10.60 9.89
CA GLU A 132 -20.64 11.71 10.34
C GLU A 132 -21.54 12.88 10.71
N VAL A 133 -21.17 13.61 11.76
CA VAL A 133 -21.82 14.87 12.13
C VAL A 133 -20.75 15.95 12.27
N LYS A 134 -21.10 17.17 11.88
CA LYS A 134 -20.34 18.37 12.20
C LYS A 134 -21.05 19.08 13.35
N ALA A 135 -20.34 19.26 14.47
CA ALA A 135 -20.91 19.92 15.64
C ALA A 135 -20.04 21.08 16.10
N VAL A 136 -20.70 22.06 16.72
CA VAL A 136 -20.06 23.16 17.43
C VAL A 136 -20.48 23.07 18.89
N HIS A 137 -19.55 23.25 19.83
CA HIS A 137 -19.82 23.14 21.26
C HIS A 137 -19.40 24.39 22.03
N ILE A 138 -20.02 24.60 23.20
CA ILE A 138 -19.59 25.59 24.19
C ILE A 138 -19.32 24.79 25.47
N LEU A 139 -18.07 24.77 25.92
CA LEU A 139 -17.66 24.01 27.09
C LEU A 139 -17.63 24.89 28.34
N PHE A 140 -18.23 24.40 29.41
CA PHE A 140 -18.16 25.01 30.74
C PHE A 140 -17.54 24.01 31.70
N GLU A 141 -16.76 24.51 32.67
CA GLU A 141 -16.33 23.67 33.79
C GLU A 141 -17.53 23.29 34.67
N GLU A 142 -17.43 22.19 35.41
CA GLU A 142 -18.52 21.71 36.29
C GLU A 142 -18.97 22.77 37.31
N LYS A 143 -18.02 23.56 37.86
CA LYS A 143 -18.30 24.67 38.77
C LYS A 143 -19.13 25.79 38.14
N GLN A 144 -19.21 25.85 36.81
CA GLN A 144 -19.97 26.84 36.04
C GLN A 144 -21.32 26.31 35.54
N LYS A 145 -21.82 25.20 36.09
CA LYS A 145 -23.11 24.61 35.68
C LYS A 145 -24.27 25.61 35.64
N ALA A 146 -24.40 26.47 36.66
CA ALA A 146 -25.46 27.48 36.70
C ALA A 146 -25.33 28.54 35.60
N GLU A 147 -24.11 28.83 35.14
CA GLU A 147 -23.85 29.71 34.00
C GLU A 147 -24.19 29.01 32.68
N ALA A 148 -23.78 27.74 32.53
CA ALA A 148 -24.11 26.92 31.36
C ALA A 148 -25.62 26.82 31.14
N GLU A 149 -26.39 26.55 32.20
CA GLU A 149 -27.86 26.48 32.14
C GLU A 149 -28.51 27.83 31.75
N LYS A 150 -27.94 28.95 32.22
CA LYS A 150 -28.43 30.29 31.83
C LYS A 150 -28.16 30.58 30.36
N VAL A 151 -26.95 30.28 29.90
CA VAL A 151 -26.55 30.47 28.50
C VAL A 151 -27.41 29.59 27.60
N LEU A 152 -27.64 28.33 27.96
CA LEU A 152 -28.51 27.43 27.22
C LEU A 152 -29.95 27.94 27.11
N LYS A 153 -30.53 28.41 28.22
CA LYS A 153 -31.87 29.02 28.19
C LYS A 153 -31.93 30.24 27.27
N GLU A 154 -30.90 31.08 27.27
CA GLU A 154 -30.82 32.22 26.36
C GLU A 154 -30.71 31.81 24.90
N ILE A 155 -29.88 30.79 24.60
CA ILE A 155 -29.73 30.21 23.27
C ILE A 155 -31.06 29.67 22.76
N LEU A 156 -31.75 28.86 23.56
CA LEU A 156 -33.02 28.26 23.16
C LEU A 156 -34.13 29.31 22.99
N ALA A 157 -34.13 30.37 23.80
CA ALA A 157 -35.13 31.43 23.72
C ALA A 157 -34.91 32.40 22.53
N LYS A 158 -33.65 32.72 22.22
CA LYS A 158 -33.29 33.73 21.20
C LYS A 158 -32.75 33.14 19.90
N ASN A 159 -32.55 31.81 19.86
CA ASN A 159 -31.92 31.09 18.76
C ASN A 159 -30.56 31.70 18.35
N ASN A 160 -29.75 32.12 19.32
CA ASN A 160 -28.54 32.93 19.11
C ASN A 160 -27.23 32.19 19.43
N PHE A 161 -27.16 30.89 19.10
CA PHE A 161 -26.01 30.04 19.40
C PHE A 161 -24.67 30.64 18.95
N GLU A 162 -24.57 31.15 17.72
CA GLU A 162 -23.33 31.75 17.19
C GLU A 162 -22.83 32.94 18.01
N ALA A 163 -23.74 33.75 18.58
CA ALA A 163 -23.35 34.88 19.42
C ALA A 163 -22.80 34.40 20.77
N MET A 164 -23.40 33.34 21.33
CA MET A 164 -22.94 32.75 22.59
C MET A 164 -21.64 31.96 22.41
N GLU A 165 -21.48 31.27 21.29
CA GLU A 165 -20.27 30.55 20.91
C GLU A 165 -19.08 31.52 20.83
N LYS A 166 -19.19 32.62 20.09
CA LYS A 166 -18.15 33.67 20.05
C LYS A 166 -17.79 34.27 21.41
N LYS A 167 -18.75 34.26 22.35
CA LYS A 167 -18.58 34.85 23.68
C LYS A 167 -17.97 33.87 24.69
N TYR A 168 -18.33 32.59 24.60
CA TYR A 168 -18.05 31.60 25.64
C TYR A 168 -17.20 30.41 25.17
N ALA A 169 -17.16 30.09 23.87
CA ALA A 169 -16.42 28.94 23.37
C ALA A 169 -14.91 29.17 23.46
N THR A 170 -14.25 28.29 24.21
CA THR A 170 -12.81 28.29 24.42
C THR A 170 -12.32 26.87 24.20
N ASP A 171 -11.44 26.68 23.22
CA ASP A 171 -10.79 25.39 22.98
C ASP A 171 -9.75 25.10 24.08
N PRO A 172 -9.39 23.83 24.32
CA PRO A 172 -8.33 23.45 25.27
C PRO A 172 -6.98 24.15 25.00
N ASN A 173 -6.73 24.54 23.75
CA ASN A 173 -5.52 25.26 23.32
C ASN A 173 -5.62 26.79 23.49
N GLY A 174 -6.66 27.30 24.16
CA GLY A 174 -6.88 28.74 24.39
C GLY A 174 -7.30 29.53 23.14
N SER A 175 -7.59 28.83 22.04
CA SER A 175 -8.16 29.43 20.83
C SER A 175 -9.65 29.68 21.04
N LYS A 176 -10.16 30.81 20.53
CA LYS A 176 -11.60 31.05 20.48
C LYS A 176 -12.18 30.16 19.39
N GLY A 177 -13.04 29.24 19.78
CA GLY A 177 -13.66 28.30 18.87
C GLY A 177 -14.31 27.15 19.62
N GLY A 178 -15.39 26.64 19.05
CA GLY A 178 -16.03 25.41 19.47
C GLY A 178 -16.31 24.45 18.32
N ASP A 179 -15.76 24.69 17.13
CA ASP A 179 -16.02 23.84 15.94
C ASP A 179 -15.21 22.54 16.05
N LEU A 180 -15.91 21.43 16.28
CA LEU A 180 -15.30 20.09 16.33
C LEU A 180 -15.07 19.47 14.95
N ASN A 181 -15.48 20.19 13.89
CA ASN A 181 -15.50 19.70 12.51
C ASN A 181 -16.30 18.39 12.39
N TRP A 182 -16.14 17.68 11.27
CA TRP A 182 -16.77 16.38 11.05
C TRP A 182 -16.10 15.30 11.92
N PHE A 183 -16.93 14.53 12.61
CA PHE A 183 -16.49 13.33 13.32
C PHE A 183 -17.48 12.17 13.17
N LYS A 184 -16.94 10.97 13.28
CA LYS A 184 -17.65 9.69 13.24
C LYS A 184 -18.04 9.25 14.65
N ALA A 185 -19.02 8.35 14.71
CA ALA A 185 -19.32 7.61 15.94
C ALA A 185 -18.07 6.86 16.46
N GLY A 186 -17.92 6.76 17.78
CA GLY A 186 -16.77 6.20 18.49
C GLY A 186 -15.56 7.14 18.64
N ARG A 187 -15.65 8.40 18.21
CA ARG A 187 -14.55 9.38 18.33
C ARG A 187 -14.70 10.34 19.50
N MET A 188 -15.90 10.44 20.07
CA MET A 188 -16.22 11.33 21.19
C MET A 188 -16.69 10.51 22.40
N VAL A 189 -16.81 11.17 23.57
CA VAL A 189 -17.37 10.53 24.76
C VAL A 189 -18.85 10.14 24.54
N PRO A 190 -19.32 9.02 25.10
CA PRO A 190 -20.63 8.44 24.76
C PRO A 190 -21.82 9.41 24.91
N GLU A 191 -21.82 10.23 25.95
CA GLU A 191 -22.89 11.18 26.26
C GLU A 191 -22.95 12.30 25.21
N PHE A 192 -21.79 12.85 24.83
CA PHE A 192 -21.69 13.88 23.80
C PHE A 192 -22.08 13.32 22.43
N GLU A 193 -21.62 12.12 22.11
CA GLU A 193 -21.95 11.46 20.85
C GLU A 193 -23.45 11.24 20.71
N LYS A 194 -24.10 10.72 21.76
CA LYS A 194 -25.56 10.53 21.77
C LYS A 194 -26.31 11.85 21.53
N ALA A 195 -25.84 12.94 22.12
CA ALA A 195 -26.40 14.28 21.90
C ALA A 195 -26.17 14.77 20.45
N ALA A 196 -24.94 14.69 19.95
CA ALA A 196 -24.58 15.20 18.63
C ALA A 196 -25.27 14.43 17.48
N PHE A 197 -25.36 13.11 17.58
CA PHE A 197 -26.04 12.28 16.56
C PHE A 197 -27.55 12.24 16.71
N GLY A 198 -28.08 12.55 17.90
CA GLY A 198 -29.52 12.59 18.19
C GLY A 198 -30.18 13.95 17.93
N THR A 199 -29.40 15.02 17.79
CA THR A 199 -29.90 16.37 17.55
C THR A 199 -30.10 16.62 16.06
N GLU A 200 -31.26 17.18 15.69
CA GLU A 200 -31.51 17.55 14.30
C GLU A 200 -30.53 18.62 13.81
N LYS A 201 -30.18 18.58 12.52
CA LYS A 201 -29.28 19.55 11.90
C LYS A 201 -29.77 20.98 12.14
N GLY A 202 -28.90 21.82 12.70
CA GLY A 202 -29.18 23.22 12.99
C GLY A 202 -29.96 23.46 14.29
N LYS A 203 -30.21 22.41 15.09
CA LYS A 203 -30.75 22.55 16.45
C LYS A 203 -29.64 22.49 17.49
N VAL A 204 -29.93 23.04 18.66
CA VAL A 204 -29.07 22.99 19.84
C VAL A 204 -29.59 21.89 20.76
N TYR A 205 -28.69 21.06 21.28
CA TYR A 205 -29.05 20.04 22.26
C TYR A 205 -29.47 20.70 23.59
N PRO A 206 -30.64 20.35 24.15
CA PRO A 206 -31.20 20.97 25.37
C PRO A 206 -30.60 20.45 26.68
#